data_AF-A0A0M3I2H8-F1
#
_entry.id   AF-A0A0M3I2H8-F1
#
_cell.length_a   1.000
_cell.length_b   1.000
_cell.length_c   1.000
_cell.angle_alpha   90.00
_cell.angle_beta   90.00
_cell.angle_gamma   90.00
#
_symmetry.space_group_name_H-M   'P 1'
#
loop_
_entity.id
_entity.type
_entity.pdbx_description
1 polymer ?
#
loop_
_entity_poly.entity_id
_entity_poly.type
_entity_poly.pdbx_seq_one_letter_code
_entity_poly.pdbx_strand_id
1 'polypeptide(L)'
;MLRLLTAAFLLLLRCYCQECGLKKDFNPLLRIVGGEESTSTSWPWQALLMTYDKNGIGLMCGASLITDRWLLTAAHCAQFVLFFSTI
;
A
#
# COMPACT_ATOMS: atom_id res chain seq x y z
N MET A 1 5.60 -27.75 31.84
CA MET A 1 4.30 -27.12 31.52
C MET A 1 4.38 -25.60 31.51
N LEU A 2 4.85 -24.93 32.57
CA LEU A 2 5.01 -23.47 32.63
C LEU A 2 5.90 -22.87 31.52
N ARG A 3 6.97 -23.58 31.12
CA ARG A 3 7.89 -23.16 30.03
C ARG A 3 7.27 -23.18 28.62
N LEU A 4 6.28 -24.05 28.39
CA LEU A 4 5.56 -24.13 27.10
C LEU A 4 4.50 -23.03 27.01
N LEU A 5 3.88 -22.69 28.14
CA LEU A 5 2.91 -21.59 28.23
C LEU A 5 3.57 -20.22 28.06
N THR A 6 4.78 -20.01 28.60
CA THR A 6 5.56 -18.78 28.36
C THR A 6 6.00 -18.63 26.90
N ALA A 7 6.36 -19.72 26.21
CA ALA A 7 6.71 -19.68 24.79
C ALA A 7 5.48 -19.38 23.92
N ALA A 8 4.32 -19.94 24.22
CA ALA A 8 3.07 -19.61 23.55
C ALA A 8 2.65 -18.15 23.78
N PHE A 9 2.80 -17.64 25.00
CA PHE A 9 2.53 -16.23 25.32
C PHE A 9 3.51 -15.27 24.61
N LEU A 10 4.79 -15.63 24.48
CA LEU A 10 5.78 -14.88 23.71
C LEU A 10 5.53 -14.94 22.18
N LEU A 11 4.98 -16.06 21.67
CA LEU A 11 4.52 -16.20 20.28
C LEU A 11 3.25 -15.38 20.00
N LEU A 12 2.38 -15.21 21.00
CA LEU A 12 1.19 -14.35 20.95
C LEU A 12 1.53 -12.87 21.15
N LEU A 13 2.62 -12.57 21.86
CA LEU A 13 3.30 -11.27 21.94
C LEU A 13 4.18 -10.99 20.70
N ARG A 14 3.84 -11.54 19.53
CA ARG A 14 4.31 -10.94 18.29
C ARG A 14 3.80 -9.50 18.30
N CYS A 15 4.68 -8.56 18.59
CA CYS A 15 4.52 -7.20 18.09
C CYS A 15 4.19 -7.38 16.60
N TYR A 16 2.97 -7.04 16.22
CA TYR A 16 2.54 -7.06 14.83
C TYR A 16 3.24 -5.89 14.14
N CYS A 17 4.56 -5.99 14.03
CA CYS A 17 5.40 -5.04 13.32
C CYS A 17 5.12 -5.32 11.85
N GLN A 18 4.15 -4.61 11.27
CA GLN A 18 4.01 -4.58 9.84
C GLN A 18 5.25 -3.87 9.29
N GLU A 19 6.16 -4.65 8.71
CA GLU A 19 7.31 -4.10 8.02
C GLU A 19 6.82 -3.26 6.84
N CYS A 20 7.27 -2.01 6.77
CA CYS A 20 6.87 -1.05 5.73
C CYS A 20 8.08 -0.57 4.94
N GLY A 21 7.86 -0.13 3.69
CA GLY A 21 8.90 0.51 2.88
C GLY A 21 10.01 -0.41 2.37
N LEU A 22 9.86 -1.74 2.48
CA LEU A 22 10.83 -2.70 1.96
C LEU A 22 10.68 -2.90 0.46
N LYS A 23 11.61 -2.32 -0.30
CA LYS A 23 11.72 -2.54 -1.75
C LYS A 23 12.58 -3.79 -2.00
N LYS A 24 12.10 -4.68 -2.87
CA LYS A 24 12.96 -5.73 -3.42
C LYS A 24 13.99 -5.07 -4.35
N ASP A 25 15.28 -5.27 -4.08
CA ASP A 25 16.40 -4.71 -4.84
C ASP A 25 16.50 -3.17 -4.80
N PHE A 26 16.65 -2.61 -3.58
CA PHE A 26 16.92 -1.18 -3.40
C PHE A 26 18.38 -0.84 -3.70
N ASN A 27 18.61 -0.07 -4.76
CA ASN A 27 19.89 0.59 -5.02
C ASN A 27 19.74 2.10 -4.74
N PRO A 28 20.33 2.64 -3.65
CA PRO A 28 20.21 4.05 -3.28
C PRO A 28 20.85 5.02 -4.29
N LEU A 29 21.68 4.53 -5.21
CA LEU A 29 22.33 5.33 -6.25
C LEU A 29 21.48 5.48 -7.52
N LEU A 30 20.39 4.71 -7.66
CA LEU A 30 19.51 4.78 -8.81
C LEU A 30 18.50 5.93 -8.64
N ARG A 31 18.54 6.89 -9.57
CA ARG A 31 17.52 7.93 -9.76
C ARG A 31 16.66 7.55 -10.96
N ILE A 32 15.33 7.69 -10.83
CA ILE A 32 14.42 7.46 -11.96
C ILE A 32 14.49 8.67 -12.89
N VAL A 33 15.05 8.49 -14.08
CA VAL A 33 14.99 9.43 -15.21
C VAL A 33 14.75 8.59 -16.46
N GLY A 34 13.64 8.81 -17.17
CA GLY A 34 13.23 7.96 -18.29
C GLY A 34 12.93 6.52 -17.85
N GLY A 35 12.04 6.36 -16.87
CA GLY A 35 11.80 5.10 -16.18
C GLY A 35 11.52 3.91 -17.09
N GLU A 36 11.75 2.71 -16.54
CA GLU A 36 11.49 1.42 -17.18
C GLU A 36 10.31 0.72 -16.53
N GLU A 37 9.78 -0.31 -17.20
CA GLU A 37 8.75 -1.17 -16.64
C GLU A 37 9.28 -1.87 -15.38
N SER A 38 8.52 -1.78 -14.29
CA SER A 38 8.91 -2.38 -13.02
C SER A 38 8.65 -3.89 -13.04
N THR A 39 9.54 -4.67 -12.44
CA THR A 39 9.26 -6.10 -12.18
C THR A 39 8.10 -6.23 -11.19
N SER A 40 7.30 -7.29 -11.36
CA SER A 40 6.19 -7.58 -10.45
C SER A 40 6.67 -7.60 -9.00
N THR A 41 5.90 -6.97 -8.09
CA THR A 41 6.16 -6.85 -6.65
C THR A 41 7.38 -6.01 -6.23
N SER A 42 8.09 -5.36 -7.15
CA SER A 42 9.23 -4.49 -6.80
C SER A 42 8.84 -3.28 -5.94
N TRP A 43 7.60 -2.79 -6.08
CA TRP A 43 7.03 -1.72 -5.27
C TRP A 43 5.73 -2.21 -4.60
N PRO A 44 5.82 -2.99 -3.50
CA PRO A 44 4.66 -3.68 -2.92
C PRO A 44 3.53 -2.74 -2.47
N TRP A 45 3.85 -1.48 -2.19
CA TRP A 45 2.88 -0.47 -1.79
C TRP A 45 2.18 0.23 -2.96
N GLN A 46 2.63 0.06 -4.21
CA GLN A 46 2.01 0.74 -5.34
C GLN A 46 0.60 0.21 -5.62
N ALA A 47 -0.39 1.11 -5.63
CA ALA A 47 -1.79 0.77 -5.90
C ALA A 47 -2.37 1.67 -7.00
N LEU A 48 -3.24 1.09 -7.82
CA LEU A 48 -4.04 1.81 -8.82
C LEU A 48 -5.38 2.19 -8.20
N LEU A 49 -5.67 3.48 -8.13
CA LEU A 49 -7.00 4.00 -7.83
C LEU A 49 -7.72 4.25 -9.16
N MET A 50 -8.84 3.55 -9.37
CA MET A 50 -9.66 3.67 -10.57
C MET A 50 -11.11 3.93 -10.17
N THR A 51 -11.73 4.95 -10.76
CA THR A 51 -13.17 5.17 -10.64
C THR A 51 -13.89 4.68 -11.90
N TYR A 52 -15.17 4.36 -11.75
CA TYR A 52 -16.04 3.98 -12.86
C TYR A 52 -17.20 4.96 -12.95
N ASP A 53 -17.54 5.36 -14.17
CA ASP A 53 -18.74 6.12 -14.47
C ASP A 53 -19.63 5.37 -15.48
N LYS A 54 -20.72 6.00 -15.91
CA LYS A 54 -21.66 5.41 -16.89
C LYS A 54 -21.05 5.11 -18.26
N ASN A 55 -19.90 5.69 -18.58
CA ASN A 55 -19.19 5.55 -19.85
C ASN A 55 -17.96 4.63 -19.74
N GLY A 56 -17.66 4.09 -18.56
CA GLY A 56 -16.54 3.17 -18.33
C GLY A 56 -15.58 3.67 -17.27
N ILE A 57 -14.27 3.62 -17.56
CA ILE A 57 -13.24 4.05 -16.60
C ILE A 57 -13.21 5.58 -16.55
N GLY A 58 -13.37 6.12 -15.35
CA GLY A 58 -13.24 7.55 -15.05
C GLY A 58 -11.80 7.94 -14.77
N LEU A 59 -11.53 8.38 -13.54
CA LEU A 59 -10.21 8.84 -13.12
C LEU A 59 -9.29 7.65 -12.80
N MET A 60 -8.05 7.74 -13.25
CA MET A 60 -6.96 6.86 -12.84
C MET A 60 -5.90 7.66 -12.07
N CYS A 61 -5.58 7.22 -10.86
CA CYS A 61 -4.54 7.80 -10.01
C CYS A 61 -3.69 6.73 -9.34
N GLY A 62 -2.51 7.13 -8.85
CA GLY A 62 -1.71 6.29 -7.96
C GLY A 62 -2.15 6.39 -6.49
N ALA A 63 -1.85 5.36 -5.71
CA ALA A 63 -1.99 5.36 -4.27
C ALA A 63 -0.89 4.48 -3.64
N SER A 64 -0.66 4.65 -2.33
CA SER A 64 0.32 3.87 -1.56
C SER A 64 -0.34 3.14 -0.40
N LEU A 65 -0.13 1.83 -0.30
CA LEU A 65 -0.54 1.04 0.87
C LEU A 65 0.31 1.43 2.08
N ILE A 66 -0.34 1.98 3.11
CA ILE A 66 0.33 2.44 4.35
C ILE A 66 0.05 1.53 5.54
N THR A 67 -1.00 0.71 5.48
CA THR A 67 -1.36 -0.32 6.46
C THR A 67 -2.14 -1.44 5.75
N ASP A 68 -2.52 -2.49 6.46
CA ASP A 68 -3.40 -3.56 5.97
C ASP A 68 -4.77 -3.10 5.44
N ARG A 69 -5.22 -1.89 5.75
CA ARG A 69 -6.57 -1.39 5.44
C ARG A 69 -6.63 0.01 4.85
N TRP A 70 -5.51 0.71 4.76
CA TRP A 70 -5.49 2.11 4.35
C TRP A 70 -4.55 2.35 3.17
N LEU A 71 -5.07 3.05 2.16
CA LEU A 71 -4.32 3.62 1.05
C LEU A 71 -4.19 5.14 1.23
N LEU A 72 -2.99 5.67 0.98
CA LEU A 72 -2.72 7.10 0.89
C LEU A 72 -2.70 7.54 -0.58
N THR A 73 -3.36 8.65 -0.90
CA THR A 73 -3.35 9.25 -2.25
C THR A 73 -3.43 10.77 -2.16
N ALA A 74 -3.34 11.47 -3.30
CA ALA A 74 -3.51 12.92 -3.36
C ALA A 74 -4.99 13.30 -3.18
N ALA A 75 -5.25 14.42 -2.47
CA ALA A 75 -6.62 14.88 -2.22
C ALA A 75 -7.44 15.10 -3.52
N HIS A 76 -6.81 15.64 -4.57
CA HIS A 76 -7.48 15.85 -5.86
C HIS A 76 -7.86 14.54 -6.57
N CYS A 77 -7.16 13.43 -6.29
CA CYS A 77 -7.52 12.09 -6.77
C CYS A 77 -8.74 11.52 -6.03
N ALA A 78 -8.93 11.92 -4.77
CA ALA A 78 -10.06 11.52 -3.94
C ALA A 78 -11.27 12.46 -4.06
N GLN A 79 -11.14 13.61 -4.73
CA GLN A 79 -12.21 14.61 -4.88
C GLN A 79 -13.54 13.96 -5.29
N PHE A 80 -13.53 13.13 -6.34
CA PHE A 80 -14.73 12.44 -6.82
C PHE A 80 -15.24 11.39 -5.83
N VAL A 81 -14.34 10.67 -5.13
CA VAL A 81 -14.72 9.66 -4.12
C VAL A 81 -15.38 10.31 -2.91
N LEU A 82 -14.85 11.44 -2.45
CA LEU A 82 -15.38 12.20 -1.32
C LEU A 82 -16.73 12.85 -1.64
N PHE A 83 -16.94 13.29 -2.88
CA PHE A 83 -18.27 13.76 -3.33
C PHE A 83 -19.35 12.67 -3.21
N PHE A 84 -19.04 11.41 -3.52
CA PHE A 84 -19.99 10.29 -3.33
C PHE A 84 -20.12 9.83 -1.86
N SER A 85 -19.18 10.20 -0.99
CA SER A 85 -19.23 9.82 0.43
C SER A 85 -19.91 10.89 1.31
N THR A 86 -20.18 12.07 0.76
CA THR A 86 -20.79 13.22 1.44
C THR A 86 -22.20 13.55 0.93
N ILE A 87 -22.72 12.76 0.00
CA ILE A 87 -24.14 12.70 -0.43
C ILE A 87 -24.72 11.39 0.07
#